data_AF-A0A924NAP1-F1
#
_entry.id   AF-A0A924NAP1-F1
#
_cell.length_a   1.000
_cell.length_b   1.000
_cell.length_c   1.000
_cell.angle_alpha   90.00
_cell.angle_beta   90.00
_cell.angle_gamma   90.00
#
_symmetry.space_group_name_H-M   'P 1'
#
loop_
_entity.id
_entity.type
_entity.pdbx_description
1 polymer ?
#
loop_
_entity_poly.entity_id
_entity_poly.type
_entity_poly.pdbx_seq_one_letter_code
_entity_poly.pdbx_strand_id
1 'polypeptide(L)'
;GEVEVPTIDGGMSRVKVPAGSQTGKQMRLRAKGMPALRGGGAGDMLIELAVETPVNLTARQRELLREFEKLSEDNNPEGSSFFGKVKGFWDGMKG
;
A
#
# COMPACT_ATOMS: atom_id res chain seq x y z
N GLY A 1 -3.24 3.48 -10.60
CA GLY A 1 -4.52 4.13 -10.89
C GLY A 1 -4.50 5.57 -10.43
N GLU A 2 -5.59 6.30 -10.54
CA GLU A 2 -5.75 7.65 -9.98
C GLU A 2 -6.70 7.60 -8.78
N VAL A 3 -6.38 8.34 -7.73
CA VAL A 3 -7.19 8.44 -6.50
C VAL A 3 -7.39 9.92 -6.18
N GLU A 4 -8.59 10.30 -5.77
CA GLU A 4 -8.87 11.64 -5.28
C GLU A 4 -8.67 11.69 -3.75
N VAL A 5 -7.81 12.60 -3.31
CA VAL A 5 -7.45 12.76 -1.89
C VAL A 5 -7.94 14.13 -1.41
N PRO A 6 -8.63 14.21 -0.27
CA PRO A 6 -9.03 15.48 0.32
C PRO A 6 -7.80 16.29 0.75
N THR A 7 -7.81 17.59 0.47
CA THR A 7 -6.75 18.51 0.86
C THR A 7 -7.20 19.41 2.02
N ILE A 8 -6.21 19.96 2.73
CA ILE A 8 -6.44 20.78 3.93
C ILE A 8 -7.24 22.07 3.63
N ASP A 9 -7.16 22.55 2.38
CA ASP A 9 -7.94 23.70 1.87
C ASP A 9 -9.42 23.36 1.57
N GLY A 10 -9.88 22.13 1.86
CA GLY A 10 -11.24 21.67 1.59
C GLY A 10 -11.47 21.22 0.15
N GLY A 11 -10.43 21.21 -0.69
CA GLY A 11 -10.48 20.70 -2.05
C GLY A 11 -10.24 19.19 -2.15
N MET A 12 -10.27 18.69 -3.39
CA MET A 12 -9.81 17.35 -3.75
C MET A 12 -8.61 17.47 -4.68
N SER A 13 -7.59 16.66 -4.47
CA SER A 13 -6.42 16.57 -5.35
C SER A 13 -6.32 15.18 -5.97
N ARG A 14 -6.15 15.13 -7.29
CA ARG A 14 -5.91 13.88 -8.01
C ARG A 14 -4.47 13.44 -7.83
N VAL A 15 -4.31 12.24 -7.28
CA VAL A 15 -3.01 11.61 -7.04
C VAL A 15 -2.90 10.38 -7.93
N LYS A 16 -1.86 10.34 -8.75
CA LYS A 16 -1.54 9.17 -9.57
C LYS A 16 -0.75 8.17 -8.74
N VAL A 17 -1.34 7.01 -8.46
CA VAL A 17 -0.70 5.88 -7.77
C VAL A 17 0.00 5.00 -8.82
N PRO A 18 1.35 4.94 -8.84
CA PRO A 18 2.09 4.07 -9.76
C PRO A 18 1.73 2.60 -9.54
N ALA A 19 1.74 1.81 -10.62
CA ALA A 19 1.57 0.37 -10.52
C ALA A 19 2.70 -0.24 -9.66
N GLY A 20 2.37 -1.25 -8.86
CA GLY A 20 3.32 -1.88 -7.93
C GLY A 20 3.67 -1.05 -6.71
N SER A 21 2.95 0.05 -6.44
CA SER A 21 3.13 0.80 -5.19
C SER A 21 2.80 -0.07 -3.98
N GLN A 22 3.76 -0.14 -3.06
CA GLN A 22 3.66 -0.92 -1.83
C GLN A 22 2.98 -0.11 -0.73
N THR A 23 2.46 -0.82 0.26
CA THR A 23 1.95 -0.22 1.50
C THR A 23 3.07 0.55 2.22
N GLY A 24 2.72 1.62 2.92
CA GLY A 24 3.66 2.51 3.64
C GLY A 24 4.44 3.47 2.73
N LYS A 25 4.24 3.42 1.41
CA LYS A 25 4.90 4.36 0.49
C LYS A 25 4.32 5.76 0.69
N GLN A 26 5.21 6.71 0.98
CA GLN A 26 4.86 8.12 1.14
C GLN A 26 4.95 8.88 -0.18
N MET A 27 3.98 9.76 -0.43
CA MET A 27 3.96 10.65 -1.57
C MET A 27 3.77 12.09 -1.09
N ARG A 28 4.35 13.04 -1.83
CA ARG A 28 4.34 14.46 -1.48
C ARG A 28 3.48 15.26 -2.45
N LEU A 29 2.45 15.93 -1.92
CA LEU A 29 1.65 16.91 -2.64
C LEU A 29 2.17 18.31 -2.30
N ARG A 30 2.78 18.95 -3.29
CA ARG A 30 3.40 20.27 -3.10
C ARG A 30 2.35 21.36 -2.91
N ALA A 31 2.61 22.30 -2.00
CA ALA A 31 1.74 23.46 -1.74
C ALA A 31 0.29 23.10 -1.35
N LYS A 32 0.05 21.88 -0.86
CA LYS A 32 -1.25 21.38 -0.38
C LYS A 32 -1.29 21.14 1.13
N GLY A 33 -0.24 21.53 1.83
CA GLY A 33 -0.12 21.50 3.28
C GLY A 33 -0.72 22.73 3.95
N MET A 34 -0.44 22.88 5.25
CA MET A 34 -0.97 23.97 6.06
C MET A 34 -0.52 25.35 5.56
N PRO A 35 -1.40 26.37 5.61
CA PRO A 35 -1.01 27.74 5.34
C PRO A 35 -0.08 28.28 6.45
N ALA A 36 0.92 29.09 6.07
CA ALA A 36 1.82 29.67 7.05
C ALA A 36 1.17 30.84 7.80
N LEU A 37 1.36 30.88 9.12
CA LEU A 37 0.74 31.90 10.00
C LEU A 37 1.20 33.34 9.75
N ARG A 38 2.36 33.54 9.11
CA ARG A 38 3.01 34.86 8.92
C ARG A 38 3.21 35.24 7.44
N GLY A 39 2.27 34.85 6.57
CA GLY A 39 2.29 35.26 5.17
C GLY A 39 3.26 34.50 4.26
N GLY A 40 3.77 33.35 4.72
CA GLY A 40 4.45 32.39 3.85
C GLY A 40 3.45 31.59 3.00
N GLY A 41 3.92 30.98 1.90
CA GLY A 41 3.12 30.06 1.09
C GLY A 41 2.64 28.82 1.86
N ALA A 42 1.73 28.06 1.26
CA ALA A 42 1.28 26.78 1.82
C ALA A 42 2.43 25.75 1.86
N GLY A 43 2.49 24.96 2.94
CA GLY A 43 3.43 23.85 3.05
C GLY A 43 3.10 22.69 2.11
N ASP A 44 3.83 21.58 2.26
CA ASP A 44 3.56 20.35 1.51
C ASP A 44 2.70 19.39 2.36
N MET A 45 1.86 18.58 1.71
CA MET A 45 1.13 17.49 2.35
C MET A 45 1.80 16.16 2.02
N LEU A 46 2.09 15.36 3.03
CA LEU A 46 2.56 13.99 2.87
C LEU A 46 1.37 13.05 3.01
N ILE A 47 1.22 12.14 2.05
CA ILE A 47 0.20 11.10 2.06
C ILE A 47 0.89 9.75 2.12
N GLU A 48 0.32 8.80 2.85
CA GLU A 48 0.81 7.43 2.95
C GLU A 48 -0.19 6.49 2.30
N LEU A 49 0.31 5.60 1.44
CA LEU A 49 -0.51 4.58 0.79
C LEU A 49 -0.69 3.39 1.74
N ALA A 50 -1.94 3.09 2.10
CA ALA A 50 -2.30 1.90 2.84
C ALA A 50 -3.11 0.94 1.95
N VAL A 51 -2.73 -0.33 1.93
CA VAL A 51 -3.50 -1.39 1.26
C VAL A 51 -4.44 -2.03 2.27
N GLU A 52 -5.74 -1.94 2.02
CA GLU A 52 -6.75 -2.61 2.84
C GLU A 52 -6.98 -4.03 2.32
N THR A 53 -6.92 -5.03 3.19
CA THR A 53 -7.22 -6.42 2.83
C THR A 53 -8.72 -6.66 2.95
N PRO A 54 -9.41 -7.11 1.88
CA PRO A 54 -10.85 -7.27 1.89
C PRO A 54 -11.29 -8.39 2.84
N VAL A 55 -12.31 -8.10 3.66
CA VAL A 55 -12.99 -9.08 4.53
C VAL A 55 -14.32 -9.52 3.92
N ASN A 56 -14.82 -10.70 4.29
CA ASN A 56 -16.11 -11.27 3.84
C ASN A 56 -16.23 -11.49 2.32
N LEU A 57 -15.35 -12.33 1.78
CA LEU A 57 -15.31 -12.62 0.36
C LEU A 57 -16.43 -13.60 -0.08
N THR A 58 -17.13 -13.24 -1.15
CA THR A 58 -18.04 -14.13 -1.88
C THR A 58 -17.29 -15.33 -2.49
N ALA A 59 -18.01 -16.37 -2.91
CA ALA A 59 -17.40 -17.56 -3.51
C ALA A 59 -16.58 -17.22 -4.76
N ARG A 60 -17.12 -16.36 -5.64
CA ARG A 60 -16.45 -15.89 -6.86
C ARG A 60 -15.20 -15.07 -6.57
N GLN A 61 -15.22 -14.19 -5.57
CA GLN A 61 -14.04 -13.40 -5.19
C GLN A 61 -12.90 -14.30 -4.69
N ARG A 62 -13.23 -15.34 -3.90
CA ARG A 62 -12.25 -16.33 -3.45
C ARG A 62 -11.64 -17.13 -4.60
N GLU A 63 -12.45 -17.49 -5.59
CA GLU A 63 -11.97 -18.19 -6.78
C GLU A 63 -10.97 -17.34 -7.58
N LEU A 64 -11.29 -16.06 -7.83
CA LEU A 64 -10.38 -15.14 -8.51
C LEU A 64 -9.05 -14.94 -7.76
N LEU A 65 -9.10 -14.89 -6.43
CA LEU A 65 -7.87 -14.78 -5.63
C LEU A 65 -7.00 -16.04 -5.73
N ARG A 66 -7.61 -17.24 -5.81
CA ARG A 66 -6.87 -18.49 -6.02
C ARG A 66 -6.27 -18.60 -7.42
N GLU A 67 -6.98 -18.13 -8.44
CA GLU A 67 -6.44 -18.05 -9.80
C GLU A 67 -5.26 -17.07 -9.86
N PHE A 68 -5.41 -15.90 -9.21
CA PHE A 68 -4.32 -14.94 -9.07
C PHE A 68 -3.11 -15.54 -8.35
N GLU A 69 -3.33 -16.26 -7.25
CA GLU A 69 -2.26 -16.92 -6.48
C GLU A 69 -1.43 -17.87 -7.36
N LYS A 70 -2.09 -18.72 -8.16
CA LYS A 70 -1.41 -19.64 -9.11
C LYS A 70 -0.57 -18.92 -10.16
N LEU A 71 -0.98 -17.73 -10.58
CA LEU A 71 -0.25 -16.90 -11.54
C LEU A 71 0.88 -16.09 -10.88
N SER A 72 0.92 -16.03 -9.54
CA SER A 72 1.79 -15.14 -8.77
C SER A 72 3.05 -15.80 -8.19
N GLU A 73 3.32 -17.10 -8.46
CA GLU A 73 4.41 -17.87 -7.83
C GLU A 73 5.79 -17.19 -7.88
N ASP A 74 6.08 -16.36 -8.90
CA ASP A 74 7.35 -15.63 -9.04
C ASP A 74 7.34 -14.16 -8.54
N ASN A 75 6.20 -13.62 -8.09
CA ASN A 75 6.03 -12.17 -7.83
C ASN A 75 5.73 -11.79 -6.37
N ASN A 76 5.83 -12.73 -5.43
CA ASN A 76 5.59 -12.49 -4.00
C ASN A 76 6.91 -12.40 -3.19
N PRO A 77 7.45 -11.18 -2.95
CA PRO A 77 8.69 -11.01 -2.20
C PRO A 77 8.60 -11.47 -0.72
N GLU A 78 7.41 -11.45 -0.11
CA GLU A 78 7.23 -11.91 1.28
C GLU A 78 6.91 -13.40 1.41
N GLY A 79 6.29 -14.02 0.40
CA GLY A 79 5.86 -15.43 0.44
C GLY A 79 7.04 -16.40 0.54
N SER A 80 8.08 -16.20 -0.27
CA SER A 80 9.30 -17.01 -0.23
C SER A 80 10.11 -16.80 1.06
N SER A 81 10.09 -15.59 1.61
CA SER A 81 10.81 -15.23 2.84
C SER A 81 10.17 -15.80 4.11
N PHE A 82 8.83 -15.94 4.14
CA PHE A 82 8.10 -16.48 5.28
C PHE A 82 8.28 -18.00 5.42
N PHE A 83 8.10 -18.76 4.34
CA PHE A 83 8.31 -20.23 4.37
C PHE A 83 9.78 -20.59 4.65
N GLY A 84 10.73 -19.78 4.18
CA GLY A 84 12.15 -19.95 4.51
C GLY A 84 12.43 -19.78 6.01
N LYS A 85 11.85 -18.77 6.67
CA LYS A 85 12.01 -18.52 8.11
C LYS A 85 11.38 -19.61 8.97
N VAL A 86 10.20 -20.09 8.61
CA VAL A 86 9.51 -21.18 9.33
C VAL A 86 10.29 -22.49 9.22
N LYS A 87 10.85 -22.80 8.04
CA LYS A 87 11.67 -23.99 7.85
C LYS A 87 12.96 -23.94 8.66
N GLY A 88 13.63 -22.78 8.70
CA GLY A 88 14.84 -22.60 9.51
C GLY A 88 14.60 -22.77 11.01
N PHE A 89 13.43 -22.34 11.51
CA PHE A 89 13.07 -22.52 12.91
C PHE A 89 12.80 -23.99 13.27
N TRP A 90 12.20 -24.76 12.36
CA TRP A 90 11.87 -26.18 12.59
C TRP A 90 13.09 -27.10 12.52
N ASP A 91 14.05 -26.79 11.65
CA ASP A 91 15.34 -27.51 11.58
C ASP A 91 16.19 -27.29 12.84
N GLY A 92 16.19 -26.07 13.39
CA GLY A 92 16.89 -25.73 14.63
C GLY A 92 16.29 -26.33 15.91
N MET A 93 15.06 -26.87 15.85
CA MET A 93 14.39 -27.50 16.99
C MET A 93 14.47 -29.04 16.97
N LYS A 94 14.94 -29.60 15.84
CA LYS A 94 15.15 -31.04 15.64
C LYS A 94 16.63 -31.46 15.71
N GLY A 95 17.55 -30.51 15.83
CA GLY A 95 18.94 -30.72 16.24
C GLY A 95 19.15 -30.27 17.67
#